data_AF-A0A5N7D8D9-F1
#
_entry.id   AF-A0A5N7D8D9-F1
#
_cell.length_a   1.000
_cell.length_b   1.000
_cell.length_c   1.000
_cell.angle_alpha   90.00
_cell.angle_beta   90.00
_cell.angle_gamma   90.00
#
_symmetry.space_group_name_H-M   'P 1'
#
loop_
_entity.id
_entity.type
_entity.pdbx_description
1 polymer ?
#
loop_
_entity_poly.entity_id
_entity_poly.type
_entity_poly.pdbx_seq_one_letter_code
_entity_poly.pdbx_strand_id
1 'polypeptide(L)'
;MAFCDYLGSYIFKGTCGGIPGGWSSKDVGDYTTYKSLFQDDEPAFGTLSMTDISGPDYPHVKAIVYNNVNATDRAILRGELLLALRLMITQFRKRRFIRHMVAPVLLFSIVGPQHARIIEAAFDGYNLILRATKIFDLRYKNVQGLKDFAEYYLGPPIGHTVKT
;
A
#
# COMPACT_ATOMS: atom_id res chain seq x y z
N MET A 1 6.50 -19.37 -12.27
CA MET A 1 5.54 -19.19 -11.16
C MET A 1 5.99 -17.94 -10.43
N ALA A 2 5.34 -16.81 -10.69
CA ALA A 2 5.87 -15.50 -10.31
C ALA A 2 5.83 -15.35 -8.79
N PHE A 3 6.81 -14.66 -8.20
CA PHE A 3 6.82 -14.30 -6.79
C PHE A 3 5.51 -13.59 -6.36
N CYS A 4 4.88 -12.87 -7.30
CA CYS A 4 3.54 -12.29 -7.17
C CYS A 4 2.42 -13.35 -7.06
N ASP A 5 2.51 -14.47 -7.77
CA ASP A 5 1.57 -15.60 -7.63
C ASP A 5 1.77 -16.29 -6.28
N TYR A 6 3.00 -16.32 -5.75
CA TYR A 6 3.30 -16.91 -4.44
C TYR A 6 2.73 -16.07 -3.30
N LEU A 7 3.00 -14.75 -3.25
CA LEU A 7 2.38 -13.85 -2.27
C LEU A 7 0.87 -13.74 -2.47
N GLY A 8 0.41 -13.66 -3.72
CA GLY A 8 -0.99 -13.77 -4.12
C GLY A 8 -1.64 -15.04 -3.55
N SER A 9 -0.95 -16.18 -3.67
CA SER A 9 -1.47 -17.46 -3.18
C SER A 9 -1.42 -17.61 -1.66
N TYR A 10 -0.42 -17.04 -0.99
CA TYR A 10 -0.29 -17.11 0.47
C TYR A 10 -1.21 -16.12 1.19
N ILE A 11 -1.47 -14.95 0.58
CA ILE A 11 -2.27 -13.87 1.17
C ILE A 11 -3.72 -13.90 0.67
N PHE A 12 -3.97 -14.31 -0.59
CA PHE A 12 -5.28 -14.15 -1.26
C PHE A 12 -5.89 -15.44 -1.87
N LYS A 13 -5.26 -16.63 -1.86
CA LYS A 13 -5.89 -17.84 -2.46
C LYS A 13 -7.00 -18.49 -1.62
N GLY A 14 -7.29 -17.95 -0.45
CA GLY A 14 -8.58 -18.16 0.15
C GLY A 14 -9.43 -16.93 -0.09
N THR A 15 -10.69 -17.13 -0.43
CA THR A 15 -11.77 -16.42 0.28
C THR A 15 -11.65 -16.71 1.79
N CYS A 16 -10.52 -16.33 2.38
CA CYS A 16 -10.33 -16.35 3.81
C CYS A 16 -11.30 -15.31 4.34
N GLY A 17 -12.18 -15.75 5.25
CA GLY A 17 -13.19 -14.91 5.88
C GLY A 17 -12.64 -13.52 6.20
N GLY A 18 -13.49 -12.52 6.00
CA GLY A 18 -13.13 -11.11 5.88
C GLY A 18 -11.91 -10.70 6.69
N ILE A 19 -10.98 -9.98 6.04
CA ILE A 19 -9.82 -9.38 6.68
C ILE A 19 -10.28 -8.73 8.00
N PRO A 20 -9.65 -9.04 9.16
CA PRO A 20 -10.08 -8.53 10.45
C PRO A 20 -10.18 -7.01 10.44
N GLY A 21 -11.19 -6.42 11.11
CA GLY A 21 -11.28 -4.96 11.26
C GLY A 21 -11.98 -4.22 10.11
N GLY A 22 -12.82 -4.89 9.33
CA GLY A 22 -13.69 -4.23 8.33
C GLY A 22 -13.00 -3.82 7.03
N TRP A 23 -11.76 -4.30 6.81
CA TRP A 23 -11.04 -4.13 5.55
C TRP A 23 -11.71 -4.92 4.42
N SER A 24 -11.87 -4.27 3.28
CA SER A 24 -12.33 -4.86 2.03
C SER A 24 -11.21 -4.81 0.99
N SER A 25 -10.92 -5.96 0.38
CA SER A 25 -9.97 -6.07 -0.73
C SER A 25 -10.74 -6.20 -2.04
N LYS A 26 -10.31 -5.50 -3.08
CA LYS A 26 -10.86 -5.61 -4.44
C LYS A 26 -9.74 -5.54 -5.46
N ASP A 27 -10.03 -5.99 -6.67
CA ASP A 27 -9.10 -5.84 -7.77
C ASP A 27 -8.91 -4.35 -8.09
N VAL A 28 -7.71 -3.98 -8.54
CA VAL A 28 -7.37 -2.58 -8.81
C VAL A 28 -8.31 -1.98 -9.87
N GLY A 29 -8.73 -2.78 -10.85
CA GLY A 29 -9.68 -2.40 -11.90
C GLY A 29 -11.09 -2.09 -11.39
N ASP A 30 -11.50 -2.64 -10.25
CA ASP A 30 -12.82 -2.40 -9.67
C ASP A 30 -12.92 -1.01 -9.02
N TYR A 31 -11.77 -0.37 -8.75
CA TYR A 31 -11.75 0.97 -8.21
C TYR A 31 -11.77 2.03 -9.32
N THR A 32 -12.97 2.40 -9.75
CA THR A 32 -13.21 3.37 -10.85
C THR A 32 -12.69 4.80 -10.62
N THR A 33 -12.31 5.14 -9.39
CA THR A 33 -11.89 6.52 -9.02
C THR A 33 -10.40 6.76 -9.14
N TYR A 34 -9.56 5.72 -9.07
CA TYR A 34 -8.12 5.88 -9.19
C TYR A 34 -7.74 5.93 -10.67
N LYS A 35 -6.81 6.82 -11.00
CA LYS A 35 -6.27 6.96 -12.35
C LYS A 35 -4.76 6.82 -12.29
N SER A 36 -4.19 6.24 -13.35
CA SER A 36 -2.74 6.13 -13.53
C SER A 36 -2.04 5.37 -12.39
N LEU A 37 -2.59 4.23 -11.96
CA LEU A 37 -1.92 3.35 -10.99
C LEU A 37 -0.86 2.44 -11.62
N PHE A 38 -0.60 2.60 -12.91
CA PHE A 38 0.41 1.88 -13.68
C PHE A 38 1.20 2.87 -14.52
N GLN A 39 2.50 2.62 -14.66
CA GLN A 39 3.37 3.20 -15.66
C GLN A 39 4.05 2.04 -16.37
N ASP A 40 3.78 1.89 -17.67
CA ASP A 40 4.32 0.80 -18.47
C ASP A 40 5.71 1.15 -19.04
N ASP A 41 6.02 2.45 -19.15
CA ASP A 41 7.35 2.93 -19.55
C ASP A 41 8.40 2.65 -18.46
N GLU A 42 9.60 2.25 -18.87
CA GLU A 42 10.69 1.98 -17.94
C GLU A 42 11.18 3.26 -17.23
N PRO A 43 11.42 3.22 -15.90
CA PRO A 43 11.21 2.07 -15.03
C PRO A 43 9.72 1.81 -14.73
N ALA A 44 9.25 0.59 -15.00
CA ALA A 44 7.85 0.22 -14.83
C ALA A 44 7.46 0.09 -13.35
N PHE A 45 6.25 0.53 -13.00
CA PHE A 45 5.69 0.36 -11.65
C PHE A 45 4.17 0.32 -11.69
N GLY A 46 3.57 -0.30 -10.68
CA GLY A 46 2.13 -0.23 -10.51
C GLY A 46 1.57 -0.90 -9.27
N THR A 47 0.25 -0.80 -9.12
CA THR A 47 -0.48 -1.39 -8.00
C THR A 47 -0.99 -2.78 -8.37
N LEU A 48 -0.70 -3.79 -7.56
CA LEU A 48 -1.17 -5.17 -7.75
C LEU A 48 -2.50 -5.41 -7.03
N SER A 49 -2.65 -4.88 -5.83
CA SER A 49 -3.86 -5.07 -5.01
C SER A 49 -4.06 -3.88 -4.09
N MET A 50 -5.32 -3.62 -3.74
CA MET A 50 -5.73 -2.53 -2.87
C MET A 50 -6.71 -3.01 -1.81
N THR A 51 -6.61 -2.41 -0.64
CA THR A 51 -7.48 -2.70 0.51
C THR A 51 -7.90 -1.39 1.17
N ASP A 52 -9.20 -1.19 1.35
CA ASP A 52 -9.77 -0.03 2.02
C ASP A 52 -10.86 -0.43 3.01
N ILE A 53 -11.28 0.52 3.86
CA ILE A 53 -12.40 0.31 4.78
C ILE A 53 -13.65 0.97 4.19
N SER A 54 -14.79 0.30 4.33
CA SER A 54 -16.07 0.86 3.91
C SER A 54 -16.56 1.96 4.86
N GLY A 55 -17.49 2.79 4.38
CA GLY A 55 -18.01 3.91 5.17
C GLY A 55 -17.10 5.16 5.18
N PRO A 56 -17.46 6.17 5.99
CA PRO A 56 -16.80 7.47 5.99
C PRO A 56 -15.69 7.60 7.03
N ASP A 57 -15.60 6.74 8.04
CA ASP A 57 -14.80 7.01 9.26
C ASP A 57 -13.29 6.81 9.09
N TYR A 58 -12.88 6.02 8.09
CA TYR A 58 -11.49 5.63 7.88
C TYR A 58 -11.05 5.90 6.43
N PRO A 59 -10.33 7.01 6.16
CA PRO A 59 -9.81 7.32 4.82
C PRO A 59 -8.57 6.49 4.47
N HIS A 60 -8.18 5.55 5.33
CA HIS A 60 -6.99 4.71 5.18
C HIS A 60 -7.09 3.78 3.96
N VAL A 61 -5.95 3.57 3.32
CA VAL A 61 -5.82 2.59 2.23
C VAL A 61 -4.49 1.88 2.30
N LYS A 62 -4.53 0.58 2.01
CA LYS A 62 -3.35 -0.25 1.82
C LYS A 62 -3.23 -0.61 0.35
N ALA A 63 -2.00 -0.72 -0.14
CA ALA A 63 -1.76 -1.19 -1.48
C ALA A 63 -0.50 -2.04 -1.56
N ILE A 64 -0.58 -3.16 -2.25
CA ILE A 64 0.59 -3.94 -2.67
C ILE A 64 1.00 -3.41 -4.03
N VAL A 65 2.25 -2.98 -4.15
CA VAL A 65 2.76 -2.32 -5.36
C VAL A 65 4.05 -3.00 -5.80
N TYR A 66 4.33 -2.97 -7.10
CA TYR A 66 5.61 -3.41 -7.64
C TYR A 66 6.36 -2.24 -8.25
N ASN A 67 7.68 -2.32 -8.22
CA ASN A 67 8.56 -1.35 -8.87
C ASN A 67 9.78 -2.07 -9.45
N ASN A 68 10.00 -1.92 -10.76
CA ASN A 68 11.06 -2.60 -11.50
C ASN A 68 12.41 -1.89 -11.36
N VAL A 69 12.77 -1.50 -10.14
CA VAL A 69 14.02 -0.79 -9.81
C VAL A 69 14.64 -1.39 -8.56
N ASN A 70 15.97 -1.43 -8.53
CA ASN A 70 16.73 -1.82 -7.34
C ASN A 70 16.61 -0.73 -6.26
N ALA A 71 15.92 -1.05 -5.17
CA ALA A 71 15.77 -0.14 -4.05
C ALA A 71 16.99 -0.13 -3.13
N THR A 72 17.13 0.95 -2.37
CA THR A 72 18.07 1.04 -1.25
C THR A 72 17.33 1.57 -0.02
N ASP A 73 17.84 1.27 1.18
CA ASP A 73 17.27 1.78 2.44
C ASP A 73 17.36 3.31 2.57
N ARG A 74 18.18 3.97 1.72
CA ARG A 74 18.47 5.40 1.82
C ARG A 74 17.47 6.29 1.08
N ALA A 75 16.69 5.72 0.16
CA ALA A 75 15.85 6.50 -0.73
C ALA A 75 14.50 5.83 -1.01
N ILE A 76 13.47 6.66 -1.15
CA ILE A 76 12.16 6.27 -1.68
C ILE A 76 12.22 6.39 -3.20
N LEU A 77 11.70 5.38 -3.89
CA LEU A 77 11.66 5.35 -5.35
C LEU A 77 10.56 6.27 -5.87
N ARG A 78 10.78 6.85 -7.05
CA ARG A 78 9.78 7.69 -7.74
C ARG A 78 8.42 6.99 -7.86
N GLY A 79 8.42 5.71 -8.24
CA GLY A 79 7.19 4.93 -8.38
C GLY A 79 6.43 4.75 -7.06
N GLU A 80 7.14 4.48 -5.96
CA GLU A 80 6.52 4.36 -4.63
C GLU A 80 5.90 5.69 -4.18
N LEU A 81 6.64 6.79 -4.36
CA LEU A 81 6.16 8.13 -4.03
C LEU A 81 4.93 8.52 -4.86
N LEU A 82 4.97 8.29 -6.18
CA LEU A 82 3.85 8.61 -7.06
C LEU A 82 2.62 7.78 -6.71
N LEU A 83 2.77 6.49 -6.42
CA LEU A 83 1.64 5.65 -6.02
C LEU A 83 1.06 6.11 -4.69
N ALA A 84 1.88 6.41 -3.68
CA ALA A 84 1.40 6.95 -2.40
C ALA A 84 0.59 8.25 -2.61
N LEU A 85 1.11 9.18 -3.40
CA LEU A 85 0.45 10.46 -3.70
C LEU A 85 -0.86 10.26 -4.47
N ARG A 86 -0.88 9.40 -5.50
CA ARG A 86 -2.07 9.12 -6.31
C ARG A 86 -3.19 8.48 -5.47
N LEU A 87 -2.83 7.56 -4.59
CA LEU A 87 -3.78 6.93 -3.66
C LEU A 87 -4.34 7.98 -2.70
N MET A 88 -3.47 8.78 -2.09
CA MET A 88 -3.85 9.82 -1.14
C MET A 88 -4.76 10.90 -1.75
N ILE A 89 -4.40 11.44 -2.92
CA ILE A 89 -5.21 12.42 -3.65
C ILE A 89 -6.60 11.84 -3.97
N THR A 90 -6.67 10.57 -4.37
CA THR A 90 -7.95 9.92 -4.65
C THR A 90 -8.80 9.78 -3.39
N GLN A 91 -8.20 9.47 -2.24
CA GLN A 91 -8.93 9.44 -0.97
C GLN A 91 -9.50 10.81 -0.61
N PHE A 92 -8.72 11.87 -0.75
CA PHE A 92 -9.19 13.24 -0.49
C PHE A 92 -10.30 13.70 -1.46
N ARG A 93 -10.37 13.15 -2.67
CA ARG A 93 -11.44 13.46 -3.64
C ARG A 93 -12.77 12.78 -3.33
N LYS A 94 -12.79 11.73 -2.49
CA LYS A 94 -14.03 11.03 -2.17
C LYS A 94 -14.87 11.87 -1.21
N ARG A 95 -16.11 12.19 -1.61
CA ARG A 95 -17.07 12.96 -0.80
C ARG A 95 -17.26 12.40 0.61
N ARG A 96 -17.23 11.07 0.77
CA ARG A 96 -17.37 10.40 2.07
C ARG A 96 -16.27 10.77 3.06
N PHE A 97 -15.12 11.25 2.59
CA PHE A 97 -13.96 11.60 3.42
C PHE A 97 -13.75 13.10 3.62
N ILE A 98 -14.75 13.94 3.31
CA ILE A 98 -14.64 15.40 3.43
C ILE A 98 -14.31 15.91 4.85
N ARG A 99 -14.61 15.11 5.88
CA ARG A 99 -14.31 15.42 7.29
C ARG A 99 -12.86 15.08 7.69
N HIS A 100 -12.12 14.38 6.83
CA HIS A 100 -10.76 13.97 7.11
C HIS A 100 -9.76 14.91 6.46
N MET A 101 -8.80 15.37 7.26
CA MET A 101 -7.70 16.24 6.84
C MET A 101 -6.44 15.46 6.51
N VAL A 102 -6.39 14.17 6.88
CA VAL A 102 -5.27 13.27 6.62
C VAL A 102 -5.81 11.98 6.02
N ALA A 103 -5.20 11.50 4.95
CA ALA A 103 -5.50 10.21 4.32
C ALA A 103 -4.26 9.30 4.37
N PRO A 104 -4.12 8.45 5.39
CA PRO A 104 -2.97 7.58 5.52
C PRO A 104 -2.96 6.50 4.43
N VAL A 105 -1.79 6.27 3.85
CA VAL A 105 -1.53 5.23 2.85
C VAL A 105 -0.43 4.31 3.37
N LEU A 106 -0.70 3.00 3.36
CA LEU A 106 0.29 1.98 3.67
C LEU A 106 0.64 1.21 2.39
N LEU A 107 1.86 1.39 1.89
CA LEU A 107 2.36 0.67 0.73
C LEU A 107 3.19 -0.54 1.15
N PHE A 108 2.90 -1.68 0.54
CA PHE A 108 3.73 -2.87 0.55
C PHE A 108 4.45 -2.91 -0.78
N SER A 109 5.66 -2.34 -0.81
CA SER A 109 6.43 -2.20 -2.05
C SER A 109 7.29 -3.42 -2.29
N ILE A 110 7.05 -4.11 -3.39
CA ILE A 110 7.86 -5.19 -3.94
C ILE A 110 8.81 -4.59 -4.96
N VAL A 111 10.10 -4.76 -4.74
CA VAL A 111 11.18 -4.16 -5.52
C VAL A 111 12.16 -5.23 -6.01
N GLY A 112 12.80 -4.98 -7.14
CA GLY A 112 13.72 -5.94 -7.74
C GLY A 112 14.99 -6.22 -6.91
N PRO A 113 15.67 -7.37 -7.12
CA PRO A 113 15.20 -8.56 -7.84
C PRO A 113 14.21 -9.43 -7.03
N GLN A 114 14.16 -9.31 -5.70
CA GLN A 114 13.22 -10.04 -4.81
C GLN A 114 13.29 -9.45 -3.38
N HIS A 115 12.99 -8.17 -3.29
CA HIS A 115 13.02 -7.41 -2.05
C HIS A 115 11.65 -6.81 -1.79
N ALA A 116 11.37 -6.46 -0.54
CA ALA A 116 10.19 -5.69 -0.26
C ALA A 116 10.42 -4.75 0.93
N ARG A 117 9.57 -3.73 1.06
CA ARG A 117 9.51 -2.86 2.24
C ARG A 117 8.11 -2.32 2.44
N ILE A 118 7.85 -1.83 3.64
CA ILE A 118 6.59 -1.20 4.00
C ILE A 118 6.84 0.31 4.08
N ILE A 119 5.96 1.09 3.46
CA ILE A 119 6.02 2.55 3.47
C ILE A 119 4.72 3.10 4.03
N GLU A 120 4.82 3.80 5.14
CA GLU A 120 3.75 4.63 5.69
C GLU A 120 3.85 6.02 5.08
N ALA A 121 2.78 6.48 4.46
CA ALA A 121 2.68 7.80 3.86
C ALA A 121 1.44 8.54 4.38
N ALA A 122 1.63 9.77 4.84
CA ALA A 122 0.53 10.63 5.26
C ALA A 122 0.86 12.09 4.95
N PHE A 123 -0.15 12.88 4.62
CA PHE A 123 -0.01 14.33 4.46
C PHE A 123 -0.76 15.02 5.59
N ASP A 124 -0.04 15.80 6.40
CA ASP A 124 -0.59 16.47 7.59
C ASP A 124 -1.24 17.84 7.29
N GLY A 125 -1.29 18.22 6.01
CA GLY A 125 -1.74 19.53 5.52
C GLY A 125 -0.59 20.45 5.09
N TYR A 126 0.64 20.19 5.55
CA TYR A 126 1.82 21.00 5.25
C TYR A 126 2.97 20.13 4.71
N ASN A 127 3.21 18.99 5.34
CA ASN A 127 4.31 18.10 5.06
C ASN A 127 3.80 16.74 4.61
N LEU A 128 4.48 16.18 3.61
CA LEU A 128 4.36 14.77 3.29
C LEU A 128 5.30 13.98 4.21
N ILE A 129 4.70 13.22 5.12
CA ILE A 129 5.40 12.34 6.05
C ILE A 129 5.55 10.98 5.36
N LEU A 130 6.79 10.53 5.19
CA LEU A 130 7.13 9.22 4.66
C LEU A 130 8.00 8.47 5.67
N ARG A 131 7.60 7.26 6.02
CA ARG A 131 8.40 6.35 6.85
C ARG A 131 8.48 5.03 6.12
N ALA A 132 9.68 4.48 6.03
CA ALA A 132 9.90 3.18 5.41
C ALA A 132 10.61 2.26 6.38
N THR A 133 10.23 0.99 6.36
CA THR A 133 11.03 -0.06 7.01
C THR A 133 12.35 -0.24 6.25
N LYS A 134 13.28 -0.97 6.88
CA LYS A 134 14.39 -1.56 6.13
C LYS A 134 13.83 -2.49 5.05
N ILE A 135 14.60 -2.65 3.98
CA ILE A 135 14.31 -3.60 2.93
C ILE A 135 14.47 -5.02 3.50
N PHE A 136 13.40 -5.79 3.34
CA PHE A 136 13.39 -7.21 3.61
C PHE A 136 13.94 -7.94 2.38
N ASP A 137 15.01 -8.71 2.58
CA ASP A 137 15.50 -9.65 1.58
C ASP A 137 14.60 -10.88 1.56
N LEU A 138 13.88 -11.06 0.44
CA LEU A 138 12.93 -12.15 0.22
C LEU A 138 13.45 -13.15 -0.81
N ARG A 139 14.72 -13.04 -1.23
CA ARG A 139 15.41 -14.07 -2.05
C ARG A 139 15.59 -15.37 -1.27
N TYR A 140 15.64 -15.25 0.05
CA TYR A 140 15.69 -16.35 0.99
C TYR A 140 14.49 -16.30 1.93
N LYS A 141 14.24 -17.41 2.63
CA LYS A 141 13.14 -17.50 3.60
C LYS A 141 13.38 -16.56 4.78
N ASN A 142 12.78 -15.37 4.73
CA ASN A 142 12.81 -14.40 5.83
C ASN A 142 11.49 -14.46 6.61
N VAL A 143 11.42 -15.38 7.58
CA VAL A 143 10.19 -15.60 8.38
C VAL A 143 9.81 -14.35 9.19
N GLN A 144 10.80 -13.65 9.75
CA GLN A 144 10.52 -12.45 10.54
C GLN A 144 9.95 -11.34 9.65
N GLY A 145 10.59 -11.06 8.51
CA GLY A 145 10.08 -10.09 7.55
C GLY A 145 8.65 -10.42 7.11
N LEU A 146 8.35 -11.69 6.80
CA LEU A 146 7.00 -12.10 6.45
C LEU A 146 5.98 -11.91 7.58
N LYS A 147 6.38 -12.14 8.85
CA LYS A 147 5.53 -11.83 10.02
C LYS A 147 5.29 -10.34 10.14
N ASP A 148 6.32 -9.52 10.02
CA ASP A 148 6.20 -8.05 10.07
C ASP A 148 5.24 -7.57 8.95
N PHE A 149 5.40 -8.08 7.73
CA PHE A 149 4.47 -7.83 6.61
C PHE A 149 3.02 -8.16 6.97
N ALA A 150 2.79 -9.34 7.54
CA ALA A 150 1.46 -9.78 7.92
C ALA A 150 0.86 -8.91 9.04
N GLU A 151 1.65 -8.54 10.06
CA GLU A 151 1.21 -7.69 11.16
C GLU A 151 0.77 -6.31 10.68
N TYR A 152 1.55 -5.66 9.81
CA TYR A 152 1.17 -4.39 9.21
C TYR A 152 -0.05 -4.52 8.28
N TYR A 153 -0.12 -5.60 7.49
CA TYR A 153 -1.21 -5.81 6.54
C TYR A 153 -2.55 -6.13 7.22
N LEU A 154 -2.53 -6.91 8.30
CA LEU A 154 -3.72 -7.30 9.06
C LEU A 154 -4.06 -6.30 10.18
N GLY A 155 -3.15 -5.39 10.50
CA GLY A 155 -3.35 -4.39 11.54
C GLY A 155 -4.54 -3.44 11.26
N PRO A 156 -5.14 -2.86 12.32
CA PRO A 156 -6.21 -1.88 12.19
C PRO A 156 -5.71 -0.59 11.53
N PRO A 157 -6.61 0.29 11.07
CA PRO A 157 -6.23 1.66 10.70
C PRO A 157 -5.69 2.40 11.93
N ILE A 158 -4.52 3.04 11.80
CA ILE A 158 -3.86 3.78 12.90
C ILE A 158 -3.69 5.24 12.48
N GLY A 159 -3.70 6.13 13.47
CA GLY A 159 -3.47 7.56 13.29
C GLY A 159 -4.76 8.37 13.19
N HIS A 160 -4.73 9.58 13.77
CA HIS A 160 -5.85 10.52 13.71
C HIS A 160 -5.94 11.16 12.33
N THR A 161 -7.14 11.15 11.77
CA THR A 161 -7.39 11.66 10.42
C THR A 161 -8.28 12.90 10.40
N VAL A 162 -8.89 13.21 11.54
CA VAL A 162 -9.66 14.44 11.78
C VAL A 162 -8.82 15.33 12.69
N LYS A 163 -8.68 16.61 12.35
CA LYS A 163 -8.10 17.61 13.27
C LYS A 163 -9.21 18.10 14.19
N THR A 164 -9.03 17.91 15.49
CA THR A 164 -9.82 18.55 16.55
C THR A 164 -9.58 20.06 16.55
#